data_AF-A0A9E2C0Q7-F1
#
_entry.id   AF-A0A9E2C0Q7-F1
#
_cell.length_a   1.000
_cell.length_b   1.000
_cell.length_c   1.000
_cell.angle_alpha   90.00
_cell.angle_beta   90.00
_cell.angle_gamma   90.00
#
_symmetry.space_group_name_H-M   'P 1'
#
loop_
_entity.id
_entity.type
_entity.pdbx_description
1 polymer ?
#
loop_
_entity_poly.entity_id
_entity_poly.type
_entity_poly.pdbx_seq_one_letter_code
_entity_poly.pdbx_strand_id
1 'polypeptide(L)'
;NTNAKACKNCTSTRFPMKSKGLCSRCYPIILKLEKVRKWELNDQASLKGFPTGFLNRREEYRQEVFDYQKKKHIEKYQGRLDDLKLREKKLKGYVGGYDIECILIELAHLARSRKPNIVRHSADTFDLKFSPEQRKIIYTYLNLIRENVHWG
;
A
#
# COMPACT_ATOMS: atom_id res chain seq x y z
N ASN A 1 -29.76 -9.74 5.54
CA ASN A 1 -28.98 -9.11 4.45
C ASN A 1 -28.72 -7.63 4.74
N THR A 2 -27.71 -7.33 5.56
CA THR A 2 -27.23 -5.94 5.71
C THR A 2 -26.39 -5.58 4.48
N ASN A 3 -26.89 -4.67 3.66
CA ASN A 3 -26.19 -4.09 2.51
C ASN A 3 -24.95 -3.33 3.01
N ALA A 4 -23.84 -4.04 3.22
CA ALA A 4 -22.62 -3.45 3.76
C ALA A 4 -22.06 -2.45 2.74
N LYS A 5 -22.02 -1.16 3.09
CA LYS A 5 -21.47 -0.10 2.23
C LYS A 5 -20.02 -0.42 1.89
N ALA A 6 -19.70 -0.50 0.60
CA ALA A 6 -18.34 -0.71 0.11
C ALA A 6 -17.44 0.53 0.35
N CYS A 7 -16.14 0.30 0.53
CA CYS A 7 -15.15 1.37 0.65
C CYS A 7 -15.08 2.24 -0.61
N LYS A 8 -15.17 3.57 -0.47
CA LYS A 8 -15.06 4.51 -1.60
C LYS A 8 -13.73 4.43 -2.36
N ASN A 9 -12.64 4.02 -1.70
CA ASN A 9 -11.32 3.91 -2.33
C ASN A 9 -11.08 2.53 -2.99
N CYS A 10 -11.11 1.45 -2.18
CA CYS A 10 -10.76 0.12 -2.64
C CYS A 10 -11.96 -0.77 -3.01
N THR A 11 -13.20 -0.29 -2.86
CA THR A 11 -14.45 -1.05 -3.10
C THR A 11 -14.64 -2.30 -2.22
N SER A 12 -13.78 -2.52 -1.24
CA SER A 12 -13.86 -3.69 -0.36
C SER A 12 -15.03 -3.59 0.62
N THR A 13 -15.62 -4.74 0.94
CA THR A 13 -16.58 -4.96 2.03
C THR A 13 -15.98 -5.83 3.15
N ARG A 14 -14.74 -6.31 3.00
CA ARG A 14 -14.05 -7.20 3.96
C ARG A 14 -13.64 -6.53 5.25
N PHE A 15 -13.42 -5.22 5.20
CA PHE A 15 -12.85 -4.46 6.30
C PHE A 15 -13.92 -3.57 6.96
N PRO A 16 -13.88 -3.40 8.30
CA PRO A 16 -14.78 -2.50 8.99
C PRO A 16 -14.76 -1.09 8.39
N MET A 17 -15.94 -0.51 8.19
CA MET A 17 -16.07 0.85 7.69
C MET A 17 -15.73 1.88 8.78
N LYS A 18 -15.10 2.97 8.37
CA LYS A 18 -14.77 4.14 9.19
C LYS A 18 -15.48 5.37 8.60
N SER A 19 -15.05 6.57 9.01
CA SER A 19 -15.61 7.83 8.52
C SER A 19 -15.32 8.07 7.03
N LYS A 20 -16.01 9.06 6.45
CA LYS A 20 -15.92 9.48 5.03
C LYS A 20 -16.25 8.36 4.02
N GLY A 21 -16.82 7.23 4.45
CA GLY A 21 -17.11 6.08 3.57
C GLY A 21 -15.86 5.28 3.20
N LEU A 22 -14.83 5.28 4.05
CA LEU A 22 -13.57 4.57 3.82
C LEU A 22 -13.46 3.40 4.80
N CYS A 23 -12.84 2.29 4.38
CA CYS A 23 -12.58 1.17 5.28
C CYS A 23 -11.41 1.44 6.23
N SER A 24 -11.27 0.61 7.27
CA SER A 24 -10.22 0.68 8.28
C SER A 24 -8.79 0.64 7.74
N ARG A 25 -8.57 0.09 6.53
CA ARG A 25 -7.26 0.07 5.87
C ARG A 25 -6.97 1.35 5.06
N CYS A 26 -7.96 1.90 4.35
CA CYS A 26 -7.79 3.09 3.52
C CYS A 26 -7.82 4.39 4.35
N TYR A 27 -8.69 4.46 5.35
CA TYR A 27 -8.94 5.69 6.13
C TYR A 27 -7.67 6.29 6.77
N PRO A 28 -6.81 5.52 7.48
CA PRO A 28 -5.61 6.09 8.08
C PRO A 28 -4.59 6.59 7.05
N ILE A 29 -4.54 5.99 5.86
CA ILE A 29 -3.63 6.40 4.79
C ILE A 29 -4.11 7.71 4.17
N ILE A 30 -5.42 7.84 3.93
CA ILE A 30 -6.02 9.09 3.44
C ILE A 30 -5.82 10.22 4.44
N LEU A 31 -5.98 10.00 5.75
CA LEU A 31 -5.68 11.03 6.75
C LEU A 31 -4.22 11.49 6.70
N LYS A 32 -3.27 10.55 6.54
CA LYS A 32 -1.85 10.88 6.39
C LYS A 32 -1.58 11.67 5.10
N LEU A 33 -2.22 11.29 3.99
CA LEU A 33 -2.12 11.99 2.71
C LEU A 33 -2.70 13.42 2.80
N GLU A 34 -3.89 13.57 3.39
CA GLU A 34 -4.51 14.88 3.65
C GLU A 34 -3.59 15.77 4.51
N LYS A 35 -2.93 15.19 5.52
CA LYS A 35 -1.97 15.92 6.36
C LYS A 35 -0.74 16.38 5.58
N VAL A 36 -0.12 15.49 4.79
CA VAL A 36 1.06 15.84 3.97
C VAL A 36 0.73 16.92 2.94
N ARG A 37 -0.46 16.86 2.33
CA ARG A 37 -0.89 17.88 1.36
C ARG A 37 -0.95 19.29 1.96
N LYS A 38 -1.27 19.38 3.26
CA LYS A 38 -1.33 20.63 4.03
C LYS A 38 0.01 21.10 4.59
N TRP A 39 1.11 20.40 4.32
CA TRP A 39 2.44 20.89 4.73
C TRP A 39 2.77 22.19 4.03
N GLU A 40 3.15 23.20 4.80
CA GLU A 40 3.59 24.50 4.32
C GLU A 40 4.94 24.82 4.98
N LEU A 41 5.94 25.20 4.19
CA LEU A 41 7.32 25.39 4.68
C LEU A 41 7.42 26.46 5.77
N ASN A 42 6.57 27.50 5.67
CA ASN A 42 6.55 28.64 6.57
C ASN A 42 5.60 28.46 7.78
N ASP A 43 4.87 27.33 7.86
CA ASP A 43 3.99 27.02 8.99
C ASP A 43 4.53 25.81 9.75
N GLN A 44 5.24 26.10 10.85
CA GLN A 44 5.82 25.07 11.72
C GLN A 44 4.77 24.11 12.30
N ALA A 45 3.53 24.56 12.51
CA ALA A 45 2.46 23.70 13.01
C ALA A 45 2.05 22.66 11.94
N SER A 46 2.04 23.05 10.67
CA SER A 46 1.77 22.14 9.55
C SER A 46 2.83 21.03 9.43
N LEU A 47 4.10 21.33 9.73
CA LEU A 47 5.25 20.44 9.56
C LEU A 47 5.32 19.29 10.57
N LYS A 48 4.33 19.13 11.45
CA LYS A 48 4.28 18.00 12.41
C LYS A 48 4.38 16.65 11.67
N GLY A 49 5.49 15.94 11.82
CA GLY A 49 5.75 14.65 11.17
C GLY A 49 6.44 14.75 9.80
N PHE A 50 6.85 15.94 9.39
CA PHE A 50 7.84 16.15 8.33
C PHE A 50 9.23 15.72 8.84
N PRO A 51 10.07 15.08 8.02
CA PRO A 51 11.44 14.74 8.41
C PRO A 51 12.32 16.01 8.52
N THR A 52 12.40 16.57 9.71
CA THR A 52 13.06 17.87 9.98
C THR A 52 14.56 17.90 9.66
N GLY A 53 15.24 16.74 9.64
CA GLY A 53 16.66 16.65 9.27
C GLY A 53 16.98 17.20 7.88
N PHE A 54 16.00 17.31 6.98
CA PHE A 54 16.18 17.89 5.65
C PHE A 54 16.11 19.42 5.61
N LEU A 55 15.57 20.06 6.67
CA LEU A 55 15.41 21.52 6.74
C LEU A 55 16.68 22.25 7.19
N ASN A 56 17.70 21.51 7.64
CA ASN A 56 19.00 22.07 8.05
C ASN A 56 19.95 22.34 6.86
N ARG A 57 19.43 22.36 5.62
CA ARG A 57 20.22 22.66 4.42
C ARG A 57 20.36 24.17 4.24
N ARG A 58 21.31 24.59 3.38
CA ARG A 58 21.44 26.00 2.99
C ARG A 58 20.09 26.54 2.51
N GLU A 59 19.78 27.77 2.88
CA GLU A 59 18.49 28.42 2.62
C GLU A 59 18.09 28.35 1.13
N GLU A 60 19.09 28.45 0.24
CA GLU A 60 18.93 28.37 -1.23
C GLU A 60 18.29 27.06 -1.73
N TYR A 61 18.43 25.94 -1.02
CA TYR A 61 17.85 24.64 -1.40
C TYR A 61 16.63 24.26 -0.56
N ARG A 62 16.24 25.08 0.41
CA ARG A 62 15.26 24.69 1.43
C ARG A 62 13.88 24.42 0.82
N GLN A 63 13.44 25.28 -0.10
CA GLN A 63 12.18 25.12 -0.82
C GLN A 63 12.18 23.89 -1.72
N GLU A 64 13.23 23.70 -2.54
CA GLU A 64 13.33 22.56 -3.45
C GLU A 64 13.31 21.22 -2.69
N VAL A 65 14.08 21.13 -1.61
CA VAL A 65 14.14 19.94 -0.76
C VAL A 65 12.79 19.68 -0.10
N PHE A 66 12.12 20.73 0.38
CA PHE A 66 10.78 20.62 0.94
C PHE A 66 9.79 20.06 -0.08
N ASP A 67 9.75 20.63 -1.29
CA ASP A 67 8.83 20.21 -2.35
C ASP A 67 9.10 18.77 -2.81
N TYR A 68 10.37 18.40 -2.95
CA TYR A 68 10.77 17.03 -3.24
C TYR A 68 10.27 16.04 -2.18
N GLN A 69 10.49 16.36 -0.89
CA GLN A 69 10.05 15.48 0.21
C GLN A 69 8.53 15.41 0.29
N LYS A 70 7.82 16.54 0.18
CA LYS A 70 6.35 16.59 0.14
C LYS A 70 5.82 15.71 -0.99
N LYS A 71 6.37 15.84 -2.20
CA LYS A 71 6.05 15.00 -3.35
C LYS A 71 6.27 13.51 -3.07
N LYS A 72 7.44 13.13 -2.55
CA LYS A 72 7.76 11.72 -2.24
C LYS A 72 6.83 11.11 -1.20
N HIS A 73 6.45 11.88 -0.18
CA HIS A 73 5.48 11.42 0.81
C HIS A 73 4.06 11.27 0.22
N ILE A 74 3.65 12.18 -0.67
CA ILE A 74 2.38 12.06 -1.41
C ILE A 74 2.37 10.80 -2.28
N GLU A 75 3.40 10.61 -3.11
CA GLU A 75 3.58 9.43 -3.97
C GLU A 75 3.51 8.14 -3.15
N LYS A 76 4.21 8.09 -2.01
CA LYS A 76 4.20 6.93 -1.11
C LYS A 76 2.80 6.58 -0.61
N TYR A 77 2.01 7.57 -0.17
CA TYR A 77 0.67 7.28 0.34
C TYR A 77 -0.34 6.97 -0.76
N GLN A 78 -0.21 7.59 -1.93
CA GLN A 78 -1.02 7.27 -3.11
C GLN A 78 -0.73 5.84 -3.58
N GLY A 79 0.54 5.48 -3.77
CA GLY A 79 0.92 4.12 -4.16
C GLY A 79 0.34 3.07 -3.22
N ARG A 80 0.39 3.30 -1.90
CA ARG A 80 -0.26 2.38 -0.93
C ARG A 80 -1.78 2.25 -1.08
N LEU A 81 -2.48 3.33 -1.47
CA LEU A 81 -3.92 3.30 -1.73
C LEU A 81 -4.23 2.56 -3.03
N ASP A 82 -3.41 2.77 -4.05
CA ASP A 82 -3.52 2.09 -5.34
C ASP A 82 -3.24 0.60 -5.20
N ASP A 83 -2.23 0.21 -4.41
CA ASP A 83 -1.95 -1.19 -4.07
C ASP A 83 -3.14 -1.85 -3.37
N LEU A 84 -3.78 -1.16 -2.42
CA LEU A 84 -4.98 -1.66 -1.76
C LEU A 84 -6.13 -1.86 -2.76
N LYS A 85 -6.32 -0.90 -3.68
CA LYS A 85 -7.38 -0.97 -4.70
C LYS A 85 -7.11 -2.10 -5.69
N LEU A 86 -5.88 -2.25 -6.16
CA LEU A 86 -5.46 -3.30 -7.08
C LEU A 86 -5.64 -4.68 -6.46
N ARG A 87 -5.22 -4.87 -5.21
CA ARG A 87 -5.37 -6.16 -4.52
C ARG A 87 -6.82 -6.55 -4.32
N GLU A 88 -7.67 -5.63 -3.90
CA GLU A 88 -9.11 -5.90 -3.75
C GLU A 88 -9.77 -6.22 -5.09
N LYS A 89 -9.33 -5.57 -6.18
CA LYS A 89 -9.77 -5.91 -7.54
C LYS A 89 -9.34 -7.34 -7.91
N LYS A 90 -8.09 -7.73 -7.64
CA LYS A 90 -7.56 -9.08 -7.90
C LYS A 90 -8.23 -10.16 -7.04
N LEU A 91 -8.54 -9.85 -5.78
CA LEU A 91 -9.32 -10.73 -4.90
C LEU A 91 -10.76 -10.95 -5.39
N LYS A 92 -11.31 -10.10 -6.25
CA LYS A 92 -12.62 -10.31 -6.90
C LYS A 92 -12.52 -10.91 -8.31
N GLY A 93 -11.41 -10.69 -9.02
CA GLY A 93 -11.24 -11.09 -10.43
C GLY A 93 -10.30 -12.27 -10.68
N TYR A 94 -9.71 -12.30 -11.87
CA TYR A 94 -8.70 -13.29 -12.25
C TYR A 94 -7.35 -13.04 -11.53
N VAL A 95 -6.67 -14.12 -11.18
CA VAL A 95 -5.33 -14.14 -10.57
C VAL A 95 -4.40 -14.98 -11.44
N GLY A 96 -3.37 -14.34 -12.00
CA GLY A 96 -2.31 -15.03 -12.74
C GLY A 96 -1.13 -15.40 -11.84
N GLY A 97 -0.23 -16.22 -12.35
CA GLY A 97 1.01 -16.60 -11.66
C GLY A 97 1.87 -15.38 -11.30
N TYR A 98 1.90 -14.36 -12.15
CA TYR A 98 2.58 -13.10 -11.87
C TYR A 98 2.03 -12.38 -10.62
N ASP A 99 0.71 -12.40 -10.41
CA ASP A 99 0.11 -11.78 -9.22
C ASP A 99 0.56 -12.48 -7.92
N ILE A 100 0.73 -13.81 -7.97
CA ILE A 100 1.25 -14.62 -6.86
C ILE A 100 2.74 -14.33 -6.63
N GLU A 101 3.54 -14.28 -7.68
CA GLU A 101 4.96 -13.93 -7.60
C GLU A 101 5.15 -12.55 -6.94
N CYS A 102 4.40 -11.54 -7.38
CA CYS A 102 4.49 -10.19 -6.81
C CYS A 102 4.22 -10.19 -5.29
N ILE A 103 3.14 -10.83 -4.83
CA ILE A 103 2.83 -10.84 -3.39
C ILE A 103 3.85 -11.65 -2.58
N LEU A 104 4.44 -12.71 -3.13
CA LEU A 104 5.52 -13.45 -2.47
C LEU A 104 6.78 -12.59 -2.33
N ILE A 105 7.15 -11.82 -3.36
CA ILE A 105 8.28 -10.87 -3.29
C ILE A 105 7.99 -9.79 -2.23
N GLU A 106 6.78 -9.23 -2.21
CA GLU A 106 6.38 -8.26 -1.19
C GLU A 106 6.45 -8.85 0.23
N LEU A 107 5.94 -10.06 0.43
CA LEU A 107 6.03 -10.78 1.71
C LEU A 107 7.48 -11.01 2.12
N ALA A 108 8.36 -11.37 1.19
CA ALA A 108 9.78 -11.56 1.47
C ALA A 108 10.47 -10.24 1.85
N HIS A 109 10.09 -9.11 1.24
CA HIS A 109 10.55 -7.78 1.67
C HIS A 109 10.05 -7.43 3.07
N LEU A 110 8.77 -7.66 3.35
CA LEU A 110 8.18 -7.43 4.68
C LEU A 110 8.84 -8.31 5.75
N ALA A 111 9.20 -9.55 5.41
CA ALA A 111 9.94 -10.48 6.25
C ALA A 111 11.42 -10.11 6.41
N ARG A 112 11.91 -9.04 5.77
CA ARG A 112 13.32 -8.64 5.75
C ARG A 112 14.26 -9.75 5.27
N SER A 113 13.80 -10.57 4.32
CA SER A 113 14.61 -11.62 3.71
C SER A 113 15.85 -11.02 3.05
N ARG A 114 17.00 -11.72 3.16
CA ARG A 114 18.25 -11.34 2.47
C ARG A 114 18.15 -11.48 0.94
N LYS A 115 17.22 -12.31 0.46
CA LYS A 115 17.00 -12.58 -0.97
C LYS A 115 15.50 -12.44 -1.30
N PRO A 116 14.94 -11.21 -1.30
CA PRO A 116 13.51 -11.01 -1.50
C PRO A 116 13.04 -11.40 -2.90
N ASN A 117 13.94 -11.39 -3.88
CA ASN A 117 13.66 -11.76 -5.27
C ASN A 117 13.88 -13.27 -5.57
N ILE A 118 14.02 -14.13 -4.55
CA ILE A 118 14.30 -15.56 -4.77
C ILE A 118 13.20 -16.28 -5.57
N VAL A 119 11.97 -15.77 -5.50
CA VAL A 119 10.82 -16.30 -6.23
C VAL A 119 10.60 -15.62 -7.59
N ARG A 120 11.47 -14.70 -8.01
CA ARG A 120 11.33 -14.04 -9.32
C ARG A 120 11.47 -15.08 -10.44
N HIS A 121 10.69 -14.92 -11.51
CA HIS A 121 10.61 -15.86 -12.64
C HIS A 121 9.94 -17.21 -12.29
N SER A 122 9.12 -17.24 -11.23
CA SER A 122 8.29 -18.40 -10.88
C SER A 122 6.83 -18.26 -11.37
N ALA A 123 6.45 -17.12 -11.93
CA ALA A 123 5.11 -16.86 -12.48
C ALA A 123 4.62 -17.99 -13.40
N ASP A 124 5.44 -18.40 -14.37
CA ASP A 124 5.09 -19.48 -15.32
C ASP A 124 4.88 -20.82 -14.62
N THR A 125 5.63 -21.08 -13.54
CA THR A 125 5.43 -22.30 -12.74
C THR A 125 4.04 -22.29 -12.09
N PHE A 126 3.60 -21.14 -11.57
CA PHE A 126 2.26 -21.02 -11.02
C PHE A 126 1.18 -21.18 -12.09
N ASP A 127 1.39 -20.60 -13.27
CA ASP A 127 0.42 -20.67 -14.36
C ASP A 127 0.29 -22.08 -14.96
N LEU A 128 1.40 -22.84 -15.01
CA LEU A 128 1.44 -24.22 -15.54
C LEU A 128 0.99 -25.28 -14.53
N LYS A 129 1.27 -25.10 -13.23
CA LYS A 129 1.08 -26.14 -12.21
C LYS A 129 -0.23 -26.03 -11.42
N PHE A 130 -0.86 -24.85 -11.40
CA PHE A 130 -2.06 -24.63 -10.62
C PHE A 130 -3.21 -24.16 -11.51
N SER A 131 -4.43 -24.63 -11.26
CA SER A 131 -5.62 -24.11 -11.94
C SER A 131 -5.90 -22.65 -11.57
N PRO A 132 -6.71 -21.90 -12.34
CA PRO A 132 -7.15 -20.56 -11.98
C PRO A 132 -7.75 -20.47 -10.56
N GLU A 133 -8.54 -21.47 -10.15
CA GLU A 133 -9.16 -21.57 -8.82
C GLU A 133 -8.11 -21.78 -7.73
N GLN A 134 -7.13 -22.67 -7.96
CA GLN A 134 -6.05 -22.89 -7.02
C GLN A 134 -5.18 -21.63 -6.85
N ARG A 135 -4.85 -20.95 -7.96
CA ARG A 135 -4.13 -19.67 -7.92
C ARG A 135 -4.89 -18.62 -7.11
N LYS A 136 -6.21 -18.55 -7.28
CA LYS A 136 -7.09 -17.66 -6.49
C LYS A 136 -7.02 -17.95 -4.99
N ILE A 137 -7.05 -19.23 -4.61
CA ILE A 137 -6.94 -19.67 -3.21
C ILE A 137 -5.57 -19.30 -2.64
N ILE A 138 -4.48 -19.60 -3.36
CA ILE A 138 -3.11 -19.25 -2.96
C ILE A 138 -2.99 -17.75 -2.73
N TYR A 139 -3.39 -16.94 -3.71
CA TYR A 139 -3.32 -15.47 -3.60
C TYR A 139 -4.15 -14.91 -2.45
N THR A 140 -5.29 -15.53 -2.15
CA THR A 140 -6.13 -15.16 -1.00
C THR A 140 -5.40 -15.43 0.31
N TYR A 141 -4.80 -16.61 0.48
CA TYR A 141 -4.02 -16.94 1.68
C TYR A 141 -2.79 -16.04 1.85
N LEU A 142 -2.07 -15.73 0.77
CA LEU A 142 -0.92 -14.82 0.82
C LEU A 142 -1.34 -13.41 1.27
N ASN A 143 -2.50 -12.92 0.84
CA ASN A 143 -3.04 -11.66 1.34
C ASN A 143 -3.45 -11.74 2.82
N LEU A 144 -4.04 -12.86 3.27
CA LEU A 144 -4.37 -13.06 4.68
C LEU A 144 -3.11 -13.07 5.56
N ILE A 145 -2.04 -13.74 5.12
CA ILE A 145 -0.73 -13.73 5.81
C ILE A 145 -0.21 -12.30 5.90
N ARG A 146 -0.18 -11.59 4.76
CA ARG A 146 0.26 -10.19 4.72
C ARG A 146 -0.51 -9.31 5.69
N GLU A 147 -1.82 -9.50 5.81
CA GLU A 147 -2.71 -8.65 6.58
C GLU A 147 -2.70 -8.91 8.09
N ASN A 148 -2.41 -10.14 8.49
CA ASN A 148 -2.52 -10.60 9.88
C ASN A 148 -1.16 -10.75 10.58
N VAL A 149 -0.07 -10.88 9.83
CA VAL A 149 1.28 -10.90 10.42
C VAL A 149 1.71 -9.49 10.81
N HIS A 150 2.31 -9.37 11.99
CA HIS A 150 2.96 -8.13 12.42
C HIS A 150 4.35 -8.04 11.78
N TRP A 151 4.45 -7.26 10.71
CA TRP A 151 5.71 -6.94 10.04
C TRP A 151 6.34 -5.75 10.77
N GLY A 152 7.25 -6.04 11.70
CA GLY A 152 7.82 -5.08 12.66
C GLY A 152 8.28 -3.75 12.08
#